data_AF-A0A269PTP2-F1
#
_entry.id   AF-A0A269PTP2-F1
#
_cell.length_a   1.000
_cell.length_b   1.000
_cell.length_c   1.000
_cell.angle_alpha   90.00
_cell.angle_beta   90.00
_cell.angle_gamma   90.00
#
_symmetry.space_group_name_H-M   'P 1'
#
loop_
_entity.id
_entity.type
_entity.pdbx_description
1 polymer ?
#
loop_
_entity_poly.entity_id
_entity_poly.type
_entity_poly.pdbx_seq_one_letter_code
_entity_poly.pdbx_strand_id
1 'polypeptide(L)'
;MFIKQYINNWLTNVIAVTFLTLALLSLGNAEYFDRIFIVYLIGVASLNTKSVNILTIISILMFERLIEELVFFFNALYLAKLITYILSMFFIRYFWYDSIVKRLILPVIIVSYVAEVFWYKTGYESPRINFYIGMIWLNIITRHLLFLRVPITQKVISKNVSQTSLDWQLYSLSKWNIIVIVLMLTEYMIRHLTSFSPLSVYHSYPYTIQLLSVATLFFITNFAIQLRFKINA
;
A
#
# COMPACT_ATOMS: atom_id res chain seq x y z
N MET A 1 -32.77 -1.53 21.85
CA MET A 1 -31.67 -2.35 21.29
C MET A 1 -31.72 -2.38 19.75
N PHE A 2 -32.88 -2.69 19.16
CA PHE A 2 -33.09 -2.68 17.69
C PHE A 2 -32.78 -1.34 17.01
N ILE A 3 -33.27 -0.21 17.54
CA ILE A 3 -33.05 1.13 16.96
C ILE A 3 -31.55 1.48 16.89
N LYS A 4 -30.78 1.13 17.93
CA LYS A 4 -29.32 1.37 17.97
C LYS A 4 -28.57 0.51 16.94
N GLN A 5 -29.04 -0.70 16.66
CA GLN A 5 -28.44 -1.60 15.65
C GLN A 5 -28.72 -1.11 14.23
N TYR A 6 -29.96 -0.68 13.94
CA TYR A 6 -30.35 -0.13 12.65
C TYR A 6 -29.70 1.23 12.35
N ILE A 7 -29.65 2.14 13.33
CA ILE A 7 -28.98 3.45 13.20
C ILE A 7 -27.49 3.25 12.90
N ASN A 8 -26.82 2.34 13.60
CA ASN A 8 -25.39 2.11 13.45
C ASN A 8 -25.06 1.46 12.08
N ASN A 9 -25.95 0.61 11.55
CA ASN A 9 -25.79 0.04 10.21
C ASN A 9 -26.04 1.06 9.09
N TRP A 10 -27.08 1.88 9.21
CA TRP A 10 -27.34 2.94 8.22
C TRP A 10 -26.22 3.98 8.20
N LEU A 11 -25.75 4.41 9.38
CA LEU A 11 -24.64 5.34 9.51
C LEU A 11 -23.36 4.79 8.87
N THR A 12 -23.02 3.51 9.09
CA THR A 12 -21.83 2.88 8.50
C THR A 12 -21.92 2.83 6.98
N ASN A 13 -23.10 2.53 6.42
CA ASN A 13 -23.32 2.49 4.97
C ASN A 13 -23.29 3.88 4.34
N VAL A 14 -23.89 4.89 4.97
CA VAL A 14 -23.84 6.28 4.50
C VAL A 14 -22.41 6.77 4.52
N ILE A 15 -21.70 6.58 5.63
CA ILE A 15 -20.27 6.92 5.78
C ILE A 15 -19.46 6.24 4.67
N ALA A 16 -19.64 4.94 4.48
CA ALA A 16 -18.96 4.19 3.42
C ALA A 16 -19.17 4.77 2.02
N VAL A 17 -20.42 5.05 1.65
CA VAL A 17 -20.76 5.62 0.35
C VAL A 17 -20.21 7.04 0.22
N THR A 18 -20.32 7.88 1.25
CA THR A 18 -19.73 9.23 1.24
C THR A 18 -18.22 9.21 1.11
N PHE A 19 -17.52 8.29 1.77
CA PHE A 19 -16.07 8.22 1.66
C PHE A 19 -15.61 7.62 0.34
N LEU A 20 -16.31 6.62 -0.20
CA LEU A 20 -16.02 6.09 -1.54
C LEU A 20 -16.26 7.15 -2.61
N THR A 21 -17.34 7.93 -2.48
CA THR A 21 -17.62 9.04 -3.41
C THR A 21 -16.60 10.16 -3.28
N LEU A 22 -16.24 10.58 -2.05
CA LEU A 22 -15.17 11.57 -1.83
C LEU A 22 -13.82 11.08 -2.38
N ALA A 23 -13.49 9.81 -2.18
CA ALA A 23 -12.26 9.21 -2.71
C ALA A 23 -12.24 9.23 -4.25
N LEU A 24 -13.36 8.92 -4.89
CA LEU A 24 -13.51 9.02 -6.35
C LEU A 24 -13.47 10.48 -6.84
N LEU A 25 -14.07 11.42 -6.09
CA LEU A 25 -14.04 12.85 -6.44
C LEU A 25 -12.65 13.48 -6.26
N SER A 26 -11.81 12.91 -5.40
CA SER A 26 -10.41 13.31 -5.23
C SER A 26 -9.45 12.69 -6.27
N LEU A 27 -9.97 11.96 -7.27
CA LEU A 27 -9.14 11.40 -8.35
C LEU A 27 -8.34 12.52 -9.03
N GLY A 28 -7.03 12.29 -9.19
CA GLY A 28 -6.11 13.26 -9.76
C GLY A 28 -5.48 14.23 -8.76
N ASN A 29 -5.93 14.27 -7.50
CA ASN A 29 -5.24 15.00 -6.43
C ASN A 29 -4.81 14.04 -5.31
N ALA A 30 -3.51 13.68 -5.31
CA ALA A 30 -2.95 12.70 -4.38
C ALA A 30 -3.04 13.14 -2.91
N GLU A 31 -2.72 14.41 -2.61
CA GLU A 31 -2.68 14.90 -1.22
C GLU A 31 -4.05 14.87 -0.54
N TYR A 32 -5.11 15.29 -1.26
CA TYR A 32 -6.46 15.22 -0.71
C TYR A 32 -6.91 13.78 -0.53
N PHE A 33 -6.58 12.90 -1.49
CA PHE A 33 -6.91 11.49 -1.41
C PHE A 33 -6.28 10.83 -0.17
N ASP A 34 -4.99 11.07 0.10
CA ASP A 34 -4.31 10.48 1.24
C ASP A 34 -4.89 10.94 2.58
N ARG A 35 -5.26 12.23 2.70
CA ARG A 35 -5.95 12.74 3.89
C ARG A 35 -7.32 12.07 4.08
N ILE A 36 -8.09 11.92 3.00
CA ILE A 36 -9.39 11.24 3.03
C ILE A 36 -9.21 9.77 3.43
N PHE A 37 -8.17 9.10 2.92
CA PHE A 37 -7.86 7.71 3.23
C PHE A 37 -7.56 7.52 4.73
N ILE A 38 -6.73 8.39 5.31
CA ILE A 38 -6.42 8.35 6.75
C ILE A 38 -7.66 8.63 7.60
N VAL A 39 -8.42 9.67 7.29
CA VAL A 39 -9.66 10.01 8.01
C VAL A 39 -10.65 8.85 7.94
N TYR A 40 -10.77 8.20 6.79
CA TYR A 40 -11.60 7.03 6.62
C TYR A 40 -11.16 5.87 7.52
N LEU A 41 -9.87 5.52 7.53
CA LEU A 41 -9.33 4.45 8.38
C LEU A 41 -9.61 4.71 9.86
N ILE A 42 -9.42 5.95 10.32
CA ILE A 42 -9.75 6.36 11.70
C ILE A 42 -11.25 6.20 11.97
N GLY A 43 -12.11 6.59 11.02
CA GLY A 43 -13.56 6.43 11.11
C GLY A 43 -13.96 4.95 11.25
N VAL A 44 -13.45 4.07 10.39
CA VAL A 44 -13.75 2.63 10.46
C VAL A 44 -13.24 2.01 11.76
N ALA A 45 -12.05 2.38 12.22
CA ALA A 45 -11.51 1.90 13.50
C ALA A 45 -12.40 2.33 14.68
N SER A 46 -12.82 3.59 14.69
CA SER A 46 -13.68 4.15 15.74
C SER A 46 -15.06 3.50 15.78
N LEU A 47 -15.62 3.14 14.63
CA LEU A 47 -16.88 2.41 14.56
C LEU A 47 -16.73 0.94 14.99
N ASN A 48 -15.57 0.30 14.75
CA ASN A 48 -15.35 -1.13 14.94
C ASN A 48 -14.39 -1.48 16.09
N THR A 49 -14.41 -0.71 17.18
CA THR A 49 -13.53 -0.86 18.36
C THR A 49 -13.53 -2.24 19.02
N LYS A 50 -14.58 -3.04 18.82
CA LYS A 50 -14.69 -4.40 19.37
C LYS A 50 -14.08 -5.48 18.47
N SER A 51 -13.89 -5.20 17.18
CA SER A 51 -13.41 -6.17 16.20
C SER A 51 -11.89 -6.12 16.09
N VAL A 52 -11.20 -7.01 16.81
CA VAL A 52 -9.73 -7.13 16.73
C VAL A 52 -9.26 -7.42 15.30
N ASN A 53 -10.06 -8.13 14.51
CA ASN A 53 -9.75 -8.43 13.12
C ASN A 53 -9.68 -7.16 12.25
N ILE A 54 -10.68 -6.27 12.36
CA ILE A 54 -10.70 -5.02 11.60
C ILE A 54 -9.60 -4.08 12.10
N LEU A 55 -9.46 -3.94 13.42
CA LEU A 55 -8.48 -3.04 14.02
C LEU A 55 -7.05 -3.39 13.60
N THR A 56 -6.70 -4.67 13.56
CA THR A 56 -5.34 -5.10 13.20
C THR A 56 -5.02 -4.84 11.73
N ILE A 57 -5.99 -5.02 10.84
CA ILE A 57 -5.86 -4.66 9.42
C ILE A 57 -5.68 -3.14 9.27
N ILE A 58 -6.51 -2.35 9.95
CA ILE A 58 -6.39 -0.88 9.93
C ILE A 58 -5.03 -0.44 10.48
N SER A 59 -4.54 -1.05 11.56
CA SER A 59 -3.22 -0.74 12.11
C SER A 59 -2.10 -1.02 11.12
N ILE A 60 -2.15 -2.12 10.37
CA ILE A 60 -1.17 -2.43 9.32
C ILE A 60 -1.19 -1.37 8.22
N LEU A 61 -2.38 -0.95 7.77
CA LEU A 61 -2.51 0.07 6.72
C LEU A 61 -2.12 1.47 7.20
N MET A 62 -2.43 1.82 8.45
CA MET A 62 -1.97 3.08 9.07
C MET A 62 -0.44 3.08 9.20
N PHE A 63 0.16 1.95 9.57
CA PHE A 63 1.60 1.79 9.63
C PHE A 63 2.25 1.93 8.24
N GLU A 64 1.65 1.32 7.22
CA GLU A 64 2.07 1.50 5.83
C GLU A 64 2.10 2.99 5.45
N ARG A 65 1.02 3.72 5.69
CA ARG A 65 0.93 5.15 5.37
C ARG A 65 1.92 6.01 6.13
N LEU A 66 2.15 5.69 7.41
CA LEU A 66 3.15 6.40 8.20
C LEU A 66 4.55 6.20 7.61
N ILE A 67 4.89 4.97 7.18
CA ILE A 67 6.19 4.73 6.56
C ILE A 67 6.29 5.37 5.18
N GLU A 68 5.22 5.38 4.38
CA GLU A 68 5.19 6.08 3.09
C GLU A 68 5.58 7.56 3.23
N GLU A 69 4.97 8.26 4.19
CA GLU A 69 5.29 9.66 4.50
C GLU A 69 6.74 9.84 4.97
N LEU A 70 7.24 8.92 5.81
CA LEU A 70 8.64 8.94 6.22
C LEU A 70 9.58 8.73 5.02
N VAL A 71 9.27 7.79 4.13
CA VAL A 71 10.06 7.54 2.92
C VAL A 71 10.06 8.78 2.02
N PHE A 72 8.92 9.44 1.85
CA PHE A 72 8.82 10.69 1.10
C PHE A 72 9.68 11.79 1.72
N PHE A 73 9.60 11.99 3.03
CA PHE A 73 10.37 13.00 3.75
C PHE A 73 11.89 12.75 3.65
N PHE A 74 12.32 11.51 3.89
CA PHE A 74 13.75 11.16 3.84
C PHE A 74 14.32 11.16 2.42
N ASN A 75 13.50 10.99 1.39
CA ASN A 75 13.94 10.95 -0.01
C ASN A 75 14.66 12.24 -0.47
N ALA A 76 14.47 13.36 0.23
CA ALA A 76 15.20 14.60 -0.05
C ALA A 76 16.69 14.55 0.34
N LEU A 77 17.08 13.61 1.23
CA LEU A 77 18.46 13.48 1.71
C LEU A 77 19.31 12.68 0.73
N TYR A 78 20.55 13.14 0.49
CA TYR A 78 21.51 12.43 -0.38
C TYR A 78 21.79 10.98 0.11
N LEU A 79 21.90 10.79 1.42
CA LEU A 79 22.11 9.48 2.05
C LEU A 79 20.93 8.52 1.83
N ALA A 80 19.73 9.01 1.55
CA ALA A 80 18.56 8.16 1.39
C ALA A 80 18.71 7.20 0.21
N LYS A 81 19.29 7.64 -0.92
CA LYS A 81 19.57 6.77 -2.07
C LYS A 81 20.39 5.55 -1.65
N LEU A 82 21.53 5.79 -1.00
CA LEU A 82 22.45 4.74 -0.55
C LEU A 82 21.78 3.78 0.44
N ILE A 83 21.06 4.33 1.43
CA ILE A 83 20.33 3.54 2.42
C ILE A 83 19.26 2.67 1.74
N THR A 84 18.49 3.21 0.80
CA THR A 84 17.45 2.46 0.08
C THR A 84 18.04 1.26 -0.66
N TYR A 85 19.18 1.41 -1.35
CA TYR A 85 19.80 0.30 -2.08
C TYR A 85 20.41 -0.76 -1.14
N ILE A 86 21.02 -0.35 -0.02
CA ILE A 86 21.53 -1.32 0.98
C ILE A 86 20.36 -2.10 1.60
N LEU A 87 19.31 -1.40 2.02
CA LEU A 87 18.10 -2.03 2.54
C LEU A 87 17.44 -2.94 1.51
N SER A 88 17.48 -2.57 0.23
CA SER A 88 16.96 -3.39 -0.85
C SER A 88 17.65 -4.75 -0.94
N MET A 89 18.98 -4.79 -0.83
CA MET A 89 19.73 -6.06 -0.84
C MET A 89 19.39 -6.91 0.38
N PHE A 90 19.25 -6.29 1.56
CA PHE A 90 18.79 -6.98 2.77
C PHE A 90 17.38 -7.57 2.58
N PHE A 91 16.43 -6.78 2.06
CA PHE A 91 15.04 -7.22 1.87
C PHE A 91 14.90 -8.30 0.81
N ILE A 92 15.69 -8.29 -0.27
CA ILE A 92 15.75 -9.40 -1.24
C ILE A 92 16.06 -10.71 -0.53
N ARG A 93 17.08 -10.70 0.36
CA ARG A 93 17.48 -11.89 1.10
C ARG A 93 16.42 -12.33 2.09
N TYR A 94 15.83 -11.38 2.83
CA TYR A 94 14.81 -11.64 3.84
C TYR A 94 13.51 -12.18 3.24
N PHE A 95 13.01 -11.56 2.17
CA PHE A 95 11.78 -11.93 1.47
C PHE A 95 12.02 -12.89 0.30
N TRP A 96 13.13 -13.63 0.31
CA TRP A 96 13.47 -14.57 -0.76
C TRP A 96 12.41 -15.64 -0.98
N TYR A 97 11.60 -15.99 0.01
CA TYR A 97 10.54 -16.99 -0.16
C TYR A 97 9.43 -16.52 -1.13
N ASP A 98 9.30 -15.21 -1.36
CA ASP A 98 8.24 -14.63 -2.20
C ASP A 98 8.60 -14.71 -3.70
N SER A 99 7.73 -15.34 -4.48
CA SER A 99 7.91 -15.46 -5.93
C SER A 99 7.98 -14.12 -6.67
N ILE A 100 7.28 -13.08 -6.19
CA ILE A 100 7.30 -11.74 -6.81
C ILE A 100 8.68 -11.11 -6.61
N VAL A 101 9.29 -11.32 -5.44
CA VAL A 101 10.63 -10.81 -5.14
C VAL A 101 11.63 -11.38 -6.12
N LYS A 102 11.64 -12.71 -6.32
CA LYS A 102 12.59 -13.36 -7.23
C LYS A 102 12.37 -13.01 -8.70
N ARG A 103 11.11 -13.05 -9.15
CA ARG A 103 10.78 -12.99 -10.59
C ARG A 103 10.68 -11.56 -11.12
N LEU A 104 10.34 -10.60 -10.27
CA LEU A 104 9.97 -9.25 -10.70
C LEU A 104 10.79 -8.17 -9.99
N ILE A 105 10.91 -8.19 -8.66
CA ILE A 105 11.60 -7.12 -7.92
C ILE A 105 13.13 -7.21 -8.07
N LEU A 106 13.69 -8.42 -7.94
CA LEU A 106 15.13 -8.66 -8.08
C LEU A 106 15.71 -8.10 -9.40
N PRO A 107 15.17 -8.44 -10.59
CA PRO A 107 15.71 -7.90 -11.84
C PRO A 107 15.58 -6.38 -11.92
N VAL A 108 14.46 -5.81 -11.46
CA VAL A 108 14.25 -4.35 -11.46
C VAL A 108 15.28 -3.63 -10.58
N ILE A 109 15.59 -4.17 -9.41
CA ILE A 109 16.58 -3.58 -8.49
C ILE A 109 18.00 -3.70 -9.06
N ILE A 110 18.35 -4.84 -9.68
CA ILE A 110 19.64 -5.02 -10.35
C ILE A 110 19.80 -3.99 -11.48
N VAL A 111 18.81 -3.86 -12.36
CA VAL A 111 18.85 -2.89 -13.45
C VAL A 111 18.90 -1.46 -12.90
N SER A 112 18.17 -1.16 -11.82
CA SER A 112 18.20 0.15 -11.15
C SER A 112 19.59 0.48 -10.60
N TYR A 113 20.27 -0.49 -10.01
CA TYR A 113 21.63 -0.31 -9.50
C TYR A 113 22.63 -0.06 -10.64
N VAL A 114 22.53 -0.82 -11.74
CA VAL A 114 23.37 -0.61 -12.93
C VAL A 114 23.11 0.76 -13.55
N ALA A 115 21.85 1.20 -13.62
CA ALA A 115 21.47 2.51 -14.13
C ALA A 115 22.06 3.66 -13.30
N GLU A 116 22.01 3.58 -11.96
CA GLU A 116 22.62 4.59 -11.07
C GLU A 116 24.14 4.65 -11.25
N VAL A 117 24.82 3.51 -11.35
CA VAL A 117 26.27 3.47 -11.62
C VAL A 117 26.58 4.07 -13.00
N PHE A 118 25.75 3.80 -14.00
CA PHE A 118 25.88 4.38 -15.34
C PHE A 118 25.74 5.90 -15.32
N TRP A 119 24.69 6.44 -14.70
CA TRP A 119 24.46 7.88 -14.58
C TRP A 119 25.56 8.58 -13.78
N TYR A 120 26.03 7.96 -12.70
CA TYR A 120 27.16 8.47 -11.92
C TYR A 120 28.43 8.59 -12.78
N LYS A 121 28.71 7.60 -13.64
CA LYS A 121 29.89 7.62 -14.53
C LYS A 121 29.77 8.63 -15.66
N THR A 122 28.56 8.85 -16.20
CA THR A 122 28.33 9.78 -17.31
C THR A 122 28.09 11.22 -16.85
N GLY A 123 28.02 11.47 -15.54
CA GLY A 123 27.69 12.78 -14.98
C GLY A 123 26.24 13.20 -15.25
N TYR A 124 25.38 12.25 -15.62
CA TYR A 124 23.97 12.50 -15.85
C TYR A 124 23.24 12.68 -14.51
N GLU A 125 22.39 13.70 -14.39
CA GLU A 125 21.61 13.92 -13.16
C GLU A 125 20.64 12.76 -12.94
N SER A 126 20.99 11.88 -11.99
CA SER A 126 20.22 10.65 -11.83
C SER A 126 18.83 10.92 -11.26
N PRO A 127 17.78 10.44 -11.95
CA PRO A 127 16.41 10.66 -11.52
C PRO A 127 16.15 9.94 -10.18
N ARG A 128 15.17 10.42 -9.40
CA ARG A 128 14.85 9.90 -8.06
C ARG A 128 14.08 8.58 -8.09
N ILE A 129 14.70 7.53 -8.62
CA ILE A 129 14.10 6.18 -8.71
C ILE A 129 14.06 5.44 -7.36
N ASN A 130 14.92 5.84 -6.42
CA ASN A 130 15.01 5.28 -5.08
C ASN A 130 13.68 5.39 -4.30
N PHE A 131 12.90 6.45 -4.51
CA PHE A 131 11.57 6.59 -3.89
C PHE A 131 10.65 5.41 -4.27
N TYR A 132 10.57 5.08 -5.55
CA TYR A 132 9.72 3.99 -6.04
C TYR A 132 10.22 2.61 -5.60
N ILE A 133 11.53 2.43 -5.46
CA ILE A 133 12.10 1.23 -4.83
C ILE A 133 11.65 1.12 -3.37
N GLY A 134 11.66 2.23 -2.63
CA GLY A 134 11.10 2.30 -1.28
C GLY A 134 9.62 1.88 -1.24
N MET A 135 8.81 2.38 -2.17
CA MET A 135 7.39 2.03 -2.28
C MET A 135 7.15 0.55 -2.62
N ILE A 136 8.00 -0.07 -3.45
CA ILE A 136 7.95 -1.51 -3.71
C ILE A 136 8.18 -2.30 -2.42
N TRP A 137 9.20 -1.92 -1.65
CA TRP A 137 9.51 -2.61 -0.39
C TRP A 137 8.43 -2.41 0.67
N LEU A 138 7.89 -1.21 0.76
CA LEU A 138 6.78 -0.92 1.65
C LEU A 138 5.59 -1.85 1.36
N ASN A 139 5.21 -2.01 0.08
CA ASN A 139 4.15 -2.94 -0.29
C ASN A 139 4.50 -4.40 0.04
N ILE A 140 5.75 -4.85 -0.17
CA ILE A 140 6.17 -6.20 0.25
C ILE A 140 6.07 -6.38 1.77
N ILE A 141 6.44 -5.37 2.56
CA ILE A 141 6.32 -5.39 4.02
C ILE A 141 4.84 -5.44 4.42
N THR A 142 3.97 -4.59 3.86
CA THR A 142 2.52 -4.61 4.10
C THR A 142 1.94 -5.99 3.79
N ARG A 143 2.28 -6.54 2.63
CA ARG A 143 1.86 -7.87 2.18
C ARG A 143 2.32 -8.98 3.14
N HIS A 144 3.54 -8.90 3.64
CA HIS A 144 4.06 -9.82 4.65
C HIS A 144 3.31 -9.70 5.98
N LEU A 145 3.07 -8.47 6.46
CA LEU A 145 2.32 -8.20 7.69
C LEU A 145 0.88 -8.70 7.60
N LEU A 146 0.22 -8.54 6.45
CA LEU A 146 -1.12 -9.08 6.20
C LEU A 146 -1.13 -10.62 6.22
N PHE A 147 -0.13 -11.26 5.62
CA PHE A 147 0.00 -12.71 5.64
C PHE A 147 0.24 -13.27 7.05
N LEU A 148 1.11 -12.61 7.83
CA LEU A 148 1.42 -13.01 9.21
C LEU A 148 0.52 -12.33 10.26
N ARG A 149 -0.57 -11.68 9.86
CA ARG A 149 -1.42 -10.89 10.76
C ARG A 149 -1.89 -11.70 11.97
N VAL A 150 -2.40 -12.91 11.73
CA VAL A 150 -2.96 -13.78 12.77
C VAL A 150 -1.91 -14.14 13.83
N PRO A 151 -0.76 -14.79 13.47
CA PRO A 151 0.24 -15.16 14.47
C PRO A 151 0.88 -13.95 15.16
N ILE A 152 1.13 -12.85 14.43
CA ILE A 152 1.67 -11.61 15.03
C ILE A 152 0.69 -11.07 16.07
N THR A 153 -0.59 -10.96 15.71
CA THR A 153 -1.60 -10.38 16.62
C THR A 153 -1.85 -11.25 17.84
N GLN A 154 -1.90 -12.58 17.67
CA GLN A 154 -2.06 -13.50 18.79
C GLN A 154 -0.91 -13.37 19.79
N LYS A 155 0.32 -13.15 19.31
CA LYS A 155 1.49 -12.93 20.17
C LYS A 155 1.45 -11.59 20.91
N VAL A 156 0.91 -10.53 20.28
CA VAL A 156 0.92 -9.17 20.85
C VAL A 156 -0.27 -8.90 21.76
N ILE A 157 -1.48 -9.34 21.38
CA ILE A 157 -2.73 -8.97 22.05
C ILE A 157 -3.32 -10.14 22.87
N SER A 158 -2.79 -11.36 22.70
CA SER A 158 -3.28 -12.59 23.37
C SER A 158 -4.79 -12.83 23.24
N LYS A 159 -5.42 -12.22 22.23
CA LYS A 159 -6.84 -12.42 21.88
C LYS A 159 -6.95 -13.38 20.71
N ASN A 160 -8.06 -14.11 20.66
CA ASN A 160 -8.39 -14.97 19.54
C ASN A 160 -8.61 -14.12 18.28
N VAL A 161 -7.72 -14.29 17.32
CA VAL A 161 -7.75 -13.64 16.01
C VAL A 161 -7.87 -14.76 14.99
N SER A 162 -8.78 -14.58 14.05
CA SER A 162 -9.04 -15.54 12.99
C SER A 162 -8.60 -15.00 11.65
N GLN A 163 -8.25 -15.91 10.75
CA GLN A 163 -8.04 -15.57 9.35
C GLN A 163 -9.36 -15.11 8.73
N THR A 164 -9.30 -14.06 7.91
CA THR A 164 -10.47 -13.46 7.28
C THR A 164 -10.32 -13.49 5.76
N SER A 165 -11.43 -13.46 5.03
CA SER A 165 -11.40 -13.35 3.56
C SER A 165 -10.74 -12.06 3.08
N LEU A 166 -10.77 -11.01 3.91
CA LEU A 166 -10.15 -9.72 3.65
C LEU A 166 -8.62 -9.82 3.57
N ASP A 167 -7.99 -10.72 4.33
CA ASP A 167 -6.54 -10.89 4.36
C ASP A 167 -5.99 -11.21 2.96
N TRP A 168 -6.64 -12.13 2.25
CA TRP A 168 -6.23 -12.51 0.90
C TRP A 168 -6.49 -11.41 -0.13
N GLN A 169 -7.62 -10.69 0.00
CA GLN A 169 -7.96 -9.59 -0.90
C GLN A 169 -6.93 -8.47 -0.81
N LEU A 170 -6.57 -8.05 0.41
CA LEU A 170 -5.57 -7.01 0.65
C LEU A 170 -4.16 -7.47 0.27
N TYR A 171 -3.81 -8.72 0.56
CA TYR A 171 -2.55 -9.33 0.13
C TYR A 171 -2.40 -9.33 -1.41
N SER A 172 -3.50 -9.60 -2.12
CA SER A 172 -3.53 -9.55 -3.59
C SER A 172 -3.46 -8.11 -4.13
N LEU A 173 -4.16 -7.15 -3.51
CA LEU A 173 -4.08 -5.75 -3.90
C LEU A 173 -2.66 -5.17 -3.76
N SER A 174 -1.95 -5.52 -2.69
CA SER A 174 -0.56 -5.09 -2.52
C SER A 174 0.36 -5.64 -3.62
N LYS A 175 0.13 -6.87 -4.09
CA LYS A 175 0.81 -7.40 -5.28
C LYS A 175 0.53 -6.54 -6.53
N TRP A 176 -0.71 -6.12 -6.74
CA TRP A 176 -1.06 -5.27 -7.88
C TRP A 176 -0.42 -3.88 -7.80
N ASN A 177 -0.36 -3.28 -6.60
CA ASN A 177 0.39 -2.04 -6.37
C ASN A 177 1.86 -2.20 -6.79
N ILE A 178 2.53 -3.28 -6.39
CA ILE A 178 3.93 -3.56 -6.76
C ILE A 178 4.08 -3.62 -8.28
N ILE A 179 3.18 -4.30 -8.99
CA ILE A 179 3.23 -4.42 -10.45
C ILE A 179 3.11 -3.04 -11.10
N VAL A 180 2.16 -2.20 -10.65
CA VAL A 180 1.95 -0.85 -11.19
C VAL A 180 3.18 0.03 -10.94
N ILE A 181 3.77 -0.01 -9.74
CA ILE A 181 4.99 0.74 -9.41
C ILE A 181 6.16 0.28 -10.29
N VAL A 182 6.30 -1.03 -10.52
CA VAL A 182 7.37 -1.59 -11.34
C VAL A 182 7.21 -1.22 -12.81
N LEU A 183 5.99 -1.22 -13.36
CA LEU A 183 5.73 -0.76 -14.72
C LEU A 183 6.12 0.72 -14.88
N MET A 184 5.72 1.56 -13.92
CA MET A 184 6.05 2.99 -13.95
C MET A 184 7.54 3.21 -13.82
N LEU A 185 8.20 2.54 -12.87
CA LEU A 185 9.66 2.61 -12.69
C LEU A 185 10.41 2.16 -13.95
N THR A 186 9.95 1.09 -14.61
CA THR A 186 10.55 0.58 -15.84
C THR A 186 10.40 1.60 -16.99
N GLU A 187 9.19 2.14 -17.19
CA GLU A 187 8.96 3.21 -18.17
C GLU A 187 9.86 4.41 -17.90
N TYR A 188 9.94 4.82 -16.64
CA TYR A 188 10.74 5.95 -16.20
C TYR A 188 12.23 5.72 -16.43
N MET A 189 12.74 4.51 -16.18
CA MET A 189 14.14 4.16 -16.50
C MET A 189 14.41 4.14 -18.01
N ILE A 190 13.50 3.59 -18.82
CA ILE A 190 13.64 3.58 -20.29
C ILE A 190 13.83 5.00 -20.82
N ARG A 191 13.05 5.97 -20.33
CA ARG A 191 13.15 7.38 -20.72
C ARG A 191 14.50 8.03 -20.44
N HIS A 192 15.21 7.56 -19.41
CA HIS A 192 16.48 8.16 -18.96
C HIS A 192 17.71 7.34 -19.39
N LEU A 193 17.50 6.18 -20.01
CA LEU A 193 18.55 5.31 -20.54
C LEU A 193 18.55 5.25 -22.08
N THR A 194 17.44 5.63 -22.72
CA THR A 194 17.26 5.54 -24.17
C THR A 194 16.70 6.85 -24.72
N SER A 195 16.73 7.02 -26.05
CA SER A 195 16.06 8.14 -26.73
C SER A 195 14.53 7.99 -26.79
N PHE A 196 13.99 6.86 -26.33
CA PHE A 196 12.56 6.59 -26.36
C PHE A 196 11.87 7.24 -25.16
N SER A 197 10.77 7.96 -25.40
CA SER A 197 10.08 8.78 -24.40
C SER A 197 8.61 8.35 -24.15
N PRO A 198 8.36 7.10 -23.71
CA PRO A 198 7.02 6.64 -23.38
C PRO A 198 6.45 7.40 -22.18
N LEU A 199 5.14 7.67 -22.20
CA LEU A 199 4.44 8.39 -21.13
C LEU A 199 3.12 7.73 -20.72
N SER A 200 2.81 6.55 -21.26
CA SER A 200 1.49 5.94 -21.06
C SER A 200 1.28 5.52 -19.61
N VAL A 201 2.24 4.78 -19.04
CA VAL A 201 2.18 4.33 -17.65
C VAL A 201 2.34 5.51 -16.71
N TYR A 202 3.22 6.46 -17.02
CA TYR A 202 3.42 7.66 -16.22
C TYR A 202 2.12 8.46 -16.03
N HIS A 203 1.35 8.68 -17.10
CA HIS A 203 0.08 9.40 -17.00
C HIS A 203 -1.02 8.60 -16.29
N SER A 204 -1.07 7.27 -16.45
CA SER A 204 -2.08 6.45 -15.80
C SER A 204 -1.76 6.09 -14.35
N TYR A 205 -0.49 6.18 -13.94
CA TYR A 205 0.00 5.77 -12.62
C TYR A 205 -0.80 6.34 -11.44
N PRO A 206 -0.98 7.66 -11.29
CA PRO A 206 -1.65 8.22 -10.12
C PRO A 206 -3.11 7.73 -10.00
N TYR A 207 -3.83 7.69 -11.11
CA TYR A 207 -5.21 7.18 -11.16
C TYR A 207 -5.28 5.70 -10.80
N THR A 208 -4.31 4.90 -11.27
CA THR A 208 -4.28 3.45 -11.00
C THR A 208 -4.04 3.17 -9.52
N ILE A 209 -3.08 3.86 -8.91
CA ILE A 209 -2.77 3.71 -7.47
C ILE A 209 -3.95 4.17 -6.59
N GLN A 210 -4.60 5.29 -6.97
CA GLN A 210 -5.80 5.75 -6.28
C GLN A 210 -6.95 4.74 -6.40
N LEU A 211 -7.17 4.16 -7.58
CA LEU A 211 -8.19 3.14 -7.79
C LEU A 211 -7.93 1.88 -6.95
N LEU A 212 -6.68 1.41 -6.87
CA LEU A 212 -6.30 0.29 -5.98
C LEU A 212 -6.51 0.64 -4.51
N SER A 213 -6.24 1.88 -4.11
CA SER A 213 -6.51 2.36 -2.75
C SER A 213 -8.02 2.45 -2.45
N VAL A 214 -8.85 2.89 -3.40
CA VAL A 214 -10.31 2.84 -3.30
C VAL A 214 -10.80 1.40 -3.16
N ALA A 215 -10.23 0.46 -3.93
CA ALA A 215 -10.55 -0.96 -3.81
C ALA A 215 -10.23 -1.50 -2.41
N THR A 216 -9.10 -1.09 -1.82
CA THR A 216 -8.75 -1.40 -0.42
C THR A 216 -9.83 -0.92 0.55
N LEU A 217 -10.26 0.35 0.43
CA LEU A 217 -11.31 0.91 1.27
C LEU A 217 -12.65 0.17 1.09
N PHE A 218 -13.00 -0.15 -0.15
CA PHE A 218 -14.21 -0.91 -0.48
C PHE A 218 -14.22 -2.28 0.20
N PHE A 219 -13.13 -3.06 0.11
CA PHE A 219 -13.08 -4.38 0.74
C PHE A 219 -13.16 -4.31 2.27
N ILE A 220 -12.47 -3.34 2.89
CA ILE A 220 -12.55 -3.11 4.34
C ILE A 220 -13.98 -2.76 4.74
N THR A 221 -14.63 -1.86 3.99
CA THR A 221 -16.02 -1.47 4.21
C THR A 221 -16.93 -2.69 4.18
N ASN A 222 -16.88 -3.43 3.07
CA ASN A 222 -17.78 -4.54 2.83
C ASN A 222 -17.63 -5.61 3.92
N PHE A 223 -16.39 -5.89 4.33
CA PHE A 223 -16.12 -6.80 5.42
C PHE A 223 -16.65 -6.29 6.77
N ALA A 224 -16.45 -5.00 7.08
CA ALA A 224 -16.96 -4.38 8.31
C ALA A 224 -18.49 -4.42 8.41
N ILE A 225 -19.17 -4.21 7.27
CA ILE A 225 -20.62 -4.33 7.13
C ILE A 225 -21.05 -5.78 7.40
N GLN A 226 -20.47 -6.76 6.68
CA GLN A 226 -20.84 -8.18 6.80
C GLN A 226 -20.66 -8.74 8.22
N LEU A 227 -19.60 -8.33 8.92
CA LEU A 227 -19.36 -8.75 10.31
C LEU A 227 -20.49 -8.34 11.26
N ARG A 228 -21.16 -7.21 11.00
CA ARG A 228 -22.27 -6.73 11.84
C ARG A 228 -23.58 -7.47 11.57
N PHE A 229 -23.79 -7.91 10.34
CA PHE A 229 -25.00 -8.65 9.96
C PHE A 229 -24.96 -10.13 10.39
N LYS A 230 -23.77 -10.72 10.58
CA LYS A 230 -23.62 -12.10 11.09
C LYS A 230 -23.95 -12.30 12.57
N ILE A 231 -24.27 -11.26 13.34
CA ILE A 231 -24.51 -11.35 14.80
C ILE A 231 -25.97 -11.72 15.14
N ASN A 232 -26.88 -11.84 14.17
CA ASN A 232 -28.31 -12.10 14.43
C ASN A 232 -28.86 -13.41 13.80
N ALA A 233 -28.05 -14.45 13.64
CA ALA A 233 -28.53 -15.79 13.25
C ALA A 233 -28.26 -16.79 14.36
#